data_AF-A0A1H4EBU1-F1
#
_entry.id   AF-A0A1H4EBU1-F1
#
_cell.length_a   1.000
_cell.length_b   1.000
_cell.length_c   1.000
_cell.angle_alpha   90.00
_cell.angle_beta   90.00
_cell.angle_gamma   90.00
#
_symmetry.space_group_name_H-M   'P 1'
#
loop_
_entity.id
_entity.type
_entity.pdbx_description
1 polymer ?
#
loop_
_entity_poly.entity_id
_entity_poly.type
_entity_poly.pdbx_seq_one_letter_code
_entity_poly.pdbx_strand_id
1 'polypeptide(L)'
;MKNIRKYMMAAVCMAAASALAACTEAVKRDAEQEIQEMTVPKKPGPITKVPATLTCNGGEEFTFSVSKVQWAETYEWTIADQEKSKISIVDGQGTNVITVKVVNDDVVIPAQSVSVVAKNELGTSSVREYFAAITVSVPIELPGYTIKKYGKRWWMTEDCHEAGEDGNLGVAPDLTAFSVAGLEASHLQRLNDAKGRYYTWYEAMTGISGCTPEQCPYVPGYEGTDDAGNPFRLDGTEEGEFGVQIRGCCPEGWHVANANDWWDMLMAIKSEFAIPDDFTLGGYTFSGGHDKKPENAATKASFYKSGCTVKNMGNVGAWLRGGNGRIVDGGIWNQANLTLSDAGEALLQFVDGAESVGFGWWPVGYQKNTGAFDSGSLGKWGHLWFIGQTSETVARTLVISGTSMNLVTKANTDATKTHAVAVRCVKNYTK
;
A
#
# COMPACT_ATOMS: atom_id res chain seq x y z
N MET A 1 70.81 -21.79 -64.80
CA MET A 1 70.73 -21.84 -63.32
C MET A 1 71.54 -20.72 -62.62
N LYS A 2 71.46 -19.45 -63.05
CA LYS A 2 72.16 -18.31 -62.37
C LYS A 2 71.24 -17.19 -61.87
N ASN A 3 69.97 -17.13 -62.30
CA ASN A 3 69.05 -16.05 -61.89
C ASN A 3 68.16 -16.38 -60.70
N ILE A 4 67.95 -17.65 -60.32
CA ILE A 4 67.01 -17.99 -59.22
C ILE A 4 67.59 -17.68 -57.83
N ARG A 5 68.92 -17.76 -57.65
CA ARG A 5 69.56 -17.44 -56.36
C ARG A 5 69.53 -15.95 -56.00
N LYS A 6 69.54 -15.04 -56.98
CA LYS A 6 69.48 -13.58 -56.73
C LYS A 6 68.10 -13.13 -56.25
N TYR A 7 67.02 -13.73 -56.75
CA TYR A 7 65.66 -13.38 -56.32
C TYR A 7 65.31 -13.96 -54.94
N MET A 8 65.81 -15.16 -54.58
CA MET A 8 65.63 -15.69 -53.22
C MET A 8 66.37 -14.89 -52.14
N MET A 9 67.60 -14.43 -52.40
CA MET A 9 68.37 -13.68 -51.40
C MET A 9 67.81 -12.28 -51.15
N ALA A 10 67.29 -11.62 -52.19
CA ALA A 10 66.62 -10.31 -52.05
C ALA A 10 65.27 -10.42 -51.32
N ALA A 11 64.49 -11.48 -51.56
CA ALA A 11 63.22 -11.72 -50.89
C ALA A 11 63.40 -12.07 -49.39
N VAL A 12 64.45 -12.82 -49.04
CA VAL A 12 64.75 -13.15 -47.64
C VAL A 12 65.29 -11.94 -46.87
N CYS A 13 66.11 -11.08 -47.49
CA CYS A 13 66.56 -9.82 -46.86
C CYS A 13 65.41 -8.81 -46.67
N MET A 14 64.48 -8.71 -47.62
CA MET A 14 63.30 -7.84 -47.45
C MET A 14 62.31 -8.36 -46.40
N ALA A 15 62.11 -9.68 -46.31
CA ALA A 15 61.28 -10.30 -45.28
C ALA A 15 61.88 -10.18 -43.87
N ALA A 16 63.21 -10.24 -43.74
CA ALA A 16 63.90 -10.01 -42.47
C ALA A 16 63.84 -8.54 -42.04
N ALA A 17 63.92 -7.58 -42.98
CA ALA A 17 63.83 -6.16 -42.70
C ALA A 17 62.39 -5.74 -42.31
N SER A 18 61.36 -6.30 -42.95
CA SER A 18 59.96 -6.05 -42.60
C SER A 18 59.54 -6.73 -41.29
N ALA A 19 60.07 -7.92 -40.98
CA ALA A 19 59.87 -8.56 -39.68
C ALA A 19 60.56 -7.79 -38.54
N LEU A 20 61.75 -7.23 -38.77
CA LEU A 20 62.43 -6.39 -37.78
C LEU A 20 61.72 -5.05 -37.57
N ALA A 21 61.22 -4.42 -38.64
CA ALA A 21 60.41 -3.20 -38.55
C ALA A 21 59.06 -3.45 -37.83
N ALA A 22 58.38 -4.56 -38.13
CA ALA A 22 57.14 -4.97 -37.46
C ALA A 22 57.37 -5.35 -35.98
N CYS A 23 58.48 -5.99 -35.65
CA CYS A 23 58.87 -6.23 -34.26
C CYS A 23 59.26 -4.92 -33.55
N THR A 24 59.82 -3.93 -34.24
CA THR A 24 60.17 -2.63 -33.64
C THR A 24 58.93 -1.75 -33.43
N GLU A 25 57.92 -1.83 -34.30
CA GLU A 25 56.60 -1.19 -34.09
C GLU A 25 55.74 -1.92 -33.06
N ALA A 26 55.80 -3.26 -32.98
CA ALA A 26 55.13 -4.03 -31.93
C ALA A 26 55.76 -3.81 -30.55
N VAL A 27 57.09 -3.73 -30.47
CA VAL A 27 57.81 -3.39 -29.22
C VAL A 27 57.61 -1.91 -28.85
N LYS A 28 57.35 -1.02 -29.80
CA LYS A 28 56.92 0.37 -29.51
C LYS A 28 55.46 0.47 -29.08
N ARG A 29 54.57 -0.42 -29.55
CA ARG A 29 53.15 -0.45 -29.15
C ARG A 29 52.91 -1.16 -27.81
N ASP A 30 53.74 -2.13 -27.43
CA ASP A 30 53.63 -2.81 -26.12
C ASP A 30 54.32 -2.04 -24.97
N ALA A 31 54.96 -0.89 -25.25
CA ALA A 31 55.63 -0.03 -24.27
C ALA A 31 55.06 1.40 -24.18
N GLU A 32 53.93 1.68 -24.81
CA GLU A 32 53.07 2.81 -24.44
C GLU A 32 51.98 2.28 -23.50
N GLN A 33 52.39 1.84 -22.30
CA GLN A 33 51.54 2.08 -21.15
C GLN A 33 51.36 3.60 -21.11
N GLU A 34 50.21 4.10 -21.58
CA GLU A 34 49.74 5.44 -21.24
C GLU A 34 49.87 5.52 -19.71
N ILE A 35 50.92 6.20 -19.23
CA ILE A 35 51.03 6.61 -17.85
C ILE A 35 49.90 7.62 -17.69
N GLN A 36 48.73 7.13 -17.33
CA GLN A 36 47.59 7.98 -17.10
C GLN A 36 47.93 8.84 -15.89
N GLU A 37 48.16 10.13 -16.14
CA GLU A 37 48.39 11.11 -15.08
C GLU A 37 47.21 11.05 -14.11
N MET A 38 47.53 10.98 -12.82
CA MET A 38 46.52 11.01 -11.78
C MET A 38 45.78 12.35 -11.88
N THR A 39 44.46 12.31 -11.82
CA THR A 39 43.62 13.52 -11.79
C THR A 39 42.63 13.44 -10.63
N VAL A 40 41.90 14.52 -10.39
CA VAL A 40 40.78 14.53 -9.42
C VAL A 40 39.78 13.44 -9.80
N PRO A 41 39.29 12.62 -8.84
CA PRO A 41 38.37 11.53 -9.16
C PRO A 41 37.11 12.05 -9.86
N LYS A 42 36.62 11.28 -10.82
CA LYS A 42 35.36 11.60 -11.50
C LYS A 42 34.18 11.50 -10.52
N LYS A 43 33.07 12.16 -10.86
CA LYS A 43 31.81 12.02 -10.13
C LYS A 43 31.45 10.53 -9.97
N PRO A 44 31.16 10.03 -8.75
CA PRO A 44 30.69 8.67 -8.56
C PRO A 44 29.48 8.31 -9.44
N GLY A 45 29.36 7.03 -9.78
CA GLY A 45 28.19 6.47 -10.46
C GLY A 45 26.91 6.55 -9.62
N PRO A 46 25.76 6.03 -10.09
CA PRO A 46 24.55 5.96 -9.30
C PRO A 46 24.77 5.25 -7.96
N ILE A 47 24.13 5.74 -6.89
CA ILE A 47 24.11 5.06 -5.59
C ILE A 47 23.07 3.94 -5.66
N THR A 48 23.48 2.73 -5.28
CA THR A 48 22.61 1.54 -5.20
C THR A 48 22.32 1.22 -3.73
N LYS A 49 21.06 0.92 -3.41
CA LYS A 49 20.64 0.39 -2.10
C LYS A 49 20.57 -1.14 -2.17
N VAL A 50 21.07 -1.83 -1.15
CA VAL A 50 20.95 -3.29 -1.01
C VAL A 50 20.38 -3.63 0.37
N PRO A 51 19.22 -4.32 0.46
CA PRO A 51 18.39 -4.82 -0.65
C PRO A 51 17.73 -3.68 -1.45
N ALA A 52 17.39 -3.96 -2.73
CA ALA A 52 16.83 -2.98 -3.67
C ALA A 52 15.36 -2.59 -3.40
N THR A 53 14.90 -2.70 -2.16
CA THR A 53 13.57 -2.28 -1.70
C THR A 53 13.59 -0.81 -1.28
N LEU A 54 12.52 -0.07 -1.55
CA LEU A 54 12.37 1.32 -1.06
C LEU A 54 11.66 1.39 0.30
N THR A 55 11.10 0.26 0.75
CA THR A 55 10.51 0.09 2.09
C THR A 55 11.45 -0.70 2.97
N CYS A 56 11.69 -0.21 4.18
CA CYS A 56 12.53 -0.83 5.21
C CYS A 56 11.75 -0.95 6.52
N ASN A 57 12.08 -1.96 7.32
CA ASN A 57 11.57 -2.06 8.67
C ASN A 57 12.26 -1.03 9.58
N GLY A 58 11.56 -0.55 10.60
CA GLY A 58 12.14 0.31 11.62
C GLY A 58 13.34 -0.37 12.30
N GLY A 59 14.42 0.40 12.47
CA GLY A 59 15.67 -0.10 13.05
C GLY A 59 16.51 -0.98 12.12
N GLU A 60 16.06 -1.23 10.87
CA GLU A 60 16.79 -2.03 9.90
C GLU A 60 18.14 -1.41 9.52
N GLU A 61 19.13 -2.29 9.29
CA GLU A 61 20.42 -1.94 8.71
C GLU A 61 20.49 -2.42 7.26
N PHE A 62 20.94 -1.55 6.36
CA PHE A 62 21.13 -1.88 4.94
C PHE A 62 22.32 -1.10 4.37
N THR A 63 22.68 -1.38 3.13
CA THR A 63 23.88 -0.78 2.51
C THR A 63 23.55 0.16 1.36
N PHE A 64 24.38 1.20 1.23
CA PHE A 64 24.51 1.97 0.01
C PHE A 64 25.87 1.73 -0.61
N SER A 65 25.94 1.64 -1.93
CA SER A 65 27.19 1.43 -2.65
C SER A 65 27.26 2.26 -3.93
N VAL A 66 28.48 2.63 -4.31
CA VAL A 66 28.83 3.11 -5.66
C VAL A 66 29.94 2.25 -6.24
N SER A 67 30.01 2.18 -7.58
CA SER A 67 31.18 1.58 -8.25
C SER A 67 32.47 2.29 -7.85
N LYS A 68 33.57 1.53 -7.74
CA LYS A 68 34.89 2.11 -7.51
C LYS A 68 35.22 3.12 -8.62
N VAL A 69 35.71 4.28 -8.22
CA VAL A 69 36.04 5.40 -9.09
C VAL A 69 37.55 5.38 -9.30
N GLN A 70 37.98 5.53 -10.55
CA GLN A 70 39.40 5.59 -10.87
C GLN A 70 40.09 6.73 -10.10
N TRP A 71 41.27 6.45 -9.57
CA TRP A 71 42.08 7.35 -8.74
C TRP A 71 41.45 7.77 -7.41
N ALA A 72 40.31 7.23 -7.00
CA ALA A 72 39.74 7.48 -5.68
C ALA A 72 40.49 6.68 -4.61
N GLU A 73 40.99 7.37 -3.60
CA GLU A 73 41.64 6.76 -2.43
C GLU A 73 40.65 6.59 -1.28
N THR A 74 39.70 7.52 -1.15
CA THR A 74 38.69 7.51 -0.11
C THR A 74 37.36 8.08 -0.63
N TYR A 75 36.30 7.80 0.12
CA TYR A 75 34.94 8.26 -0.15
C TYR A 75 34.39 8.95 1.07
N GLU A 76 33.75 10.09 0.88
CA GLU A 76 33.02 10.76 1.95
C GLU A 76 31.53 10.67 1.65
N TRP A 77 30.83 9.95 2.52
CA TRP A 77 29.38 9.84 2.51
C TRP A 77 28.75 10.83 3.48
N THR A 78 27.66 11.47 3.05
CA THR A 78 26.97 12.50 3.84
C THR A 78 25.48 12.21 3.88
N ILE A 79 24.92 12.26 5.09
CA ILE A 79 23.48 12.33 5.34
C ILE A 79 23.10 13.79 5.51
N ALA A 80 22.05 14.25 4.82
CA ALA A 80 21.53 15.60 4.94
C ALA A 80 21.15 15.92 6.41
N ASP A 81 21.48 17.13 6.88
CA ASP A 81 21.37 17.49 8.30
C ASP A 81 19.96 17.30 8.86
N GLN A 82 18.94 17.66 8.08
CA GLN A 82 17.54 17.52 8.47
C GLN A 82 17.06 16.06 8.60
N GLU A 83 17.82 15.09 8.09
CA GLU A 83 17.46 13.67 8.09
C GLU A 83 18.32 12.82 9.04
N LYS A 84 19.29 13.42 9.73
CA LYS A 84 20.16 12.72 10.69
C LYS A 84 19.42 12.09 11.87
N SER A 85 18.21 12.55 12.18
CA SER A 85 17.33 11.92 13.17
C SER A 85 16.65 10.64 12.66
N LYS A 86 16.64 10.40 11.35
CA LYS A 86 15.92 9.30 10.69
C LYS A 86 16.84 8.21 10.15
N ILE A 87 18.07 8.57 9.77
CA ILE A 87 19.06 7.65 9.21
C ILE A 87 20.47 8.06 9.61
N SER A 88 21.30 7.07 9.93
CA SER A 88 22.70 7.27 10.32
C SER A 88 23.62 6.28 9.65
N ILE A 89 24.84 6.71 9.31
CA ILE A 89 25.91 5.81 8.86
C ILE A 89 26.46 5.10 10.09
N VAL A 90 26.45 3.77 10.07
CA VAL A 90 26.95 2.94 11.18
C VAL A 90 28.30 2.30 10.85
N ASP A 91 28.64 2.13 9.57
CA ASP A 91 29.93 1.60 9.14
C ASP A 91 30.27 1.98 7.67
N GLY A 92 31.52 1.79 7.27
CA GLY A 92 31.97 1.88 5.88
C GLY A 92 32.35 3.28 5.38
N GLN A 93 32.34 4.29 6.25
CA GLN A 93 32.83 5.63 5.90
C GLN A 93 34.29 5.56 5.43
N GLY A 94 34.64 6.34 4.40
CA GLY A 94 35.94 6.26 3.75
C GLY A 94 35.99 5.24 2.60
N THR A 95 34.97 4.39 2.42
CA THR A 95 34.93 3.35 1.38
C THR A 95 33.79 3.57 0.38
N ASN A 96 33.80 2.85 -0.75
CA ASN A 96 32.74 2.96 -1.77
C ASN A 96 31.42 2.28 -1.36
N VAL A 97 31.31 1.79 -0.13
CA VAL A 97 30.12 1.14 0.45
C VAL A 97 29.94 1.62 1.89
N ILE A 98 28.73 2.00 2.28
CA ILE A 98 28.38 2.28 3.68
C ILE A 98 27.26 1.38 4.14
N THR A 99 27.27 1.05 5.43
CA THR A 99 26.12 0.50 6.14
C THR A 99 25.42 1.65 6.85
N VAL A 100 24.12 1.72 6.69
CA VAL A 100 23.26 2.70 7.35
C VAL A 100 22.23 2.00 8.21
N LYS A 101 21.81 2.67 9.27
CA LYS A 101 20.71 2.27 10.14
C LYS A 101 19.63 3.32 10.11
N VAL A 102 18.38 2.90 9.91
CA VAL A 102 17.22 3.78 10.01
C VAL A 102 16.65 3.79 11.43
N VAL A 103 15.96 4.86 11.79
CA VAL A 103 15.25 4.96 13.05
C VAL A 103 14.20 3.85 13.18
N ASN A 104 13.88 3.46 14.41
CA ASN A 104 12.75 2.58 14.68
C ASN A 104 11.45 3.40 14.79
N ASP A 105 11.09 4.07 13.70
CA ASP A 105 9.89 4.93 13.62
C ASP A 105 9.34 4.98 12.18
N ASP A 106 8.06 5.33 12.07
CA ASP A 106 7.34 5.46 10.80
C ASP A 106 7.71 6.79 10.11
N VAL A 107 8.75 6.77 9.27
CA VAL A 107 9.27 7.98 8.63
C VAL A 107 9.50 7.82 7.13
N VAL A 108 9.47 8.94 6.41
CA VAL A 108 9.97 9.03 5.03
C VAL A 108 11.26 9.82 5.04
N ILE A 109 12.30 9.23 4.44
CA ILE A 109 13.58 9.86 4.13
C ILE A 109 13.48 10.34 2.67
N PRO A 110 13.43 11.65 2.41
CA PRO A 110 13.26 12.18 1.06
C PRO A 110 14.38 11.75 0.10
N ALA A 111 14.13 11.87 -1.20
CA ALA A 111 15.19 11.76 -2.20
C ALA A 111 16.29 12.80 -1.91
N GLN A 112 17.52 12.51 -2.35
CA GLN A 112 18.73 13.33 -2.18
C GLN A 112 19.23 13.48 -0.73
N SER A 113 18.67 12.71 0.21
CA SER A 113 19.11 12.74 1.62
C SER A 113 20.45 12.06 1.89
N VAL A 114 20.92 11.22 0.97
CA VAL A 114 22.21 10.51 1.04
C VAL A 114 23.05 10.89 -0.16
N SER A 115 24.31 11.24 0.08
CA SER A 115 25.24 11.63 -0.97
C SER A 115 26.64 11.09 -0.75
N VAL A 116 27.44 11.07 -1.81
CA VAL A 116 28.85 10.64 -1.78
C VAL A 116 29.72 11.45 -2.73
N VAL A 117 30.95 11.72 -2.29
CA VAL A 117 32.06 12.22 -3.11
C VAL A 117 33.24 11.25 -3.04
N ALA A 118 34.04 11.20 -4.11
CA ALA A 118 35.31 10.49 -4.16
C ALA A 118 36.47 11.48 -4.01
N LYS A 119 37.52 11.10 -3.27
CA LYS A 119 38.66 11.97 -2.96
C LYS A 119 39.99 11.27 -3.20
N ASN A 120 41.00 12.07 -3.53
CA ASN A 120 42.42 11.75 -3.48
C ASN A 120 43.22 13.01 -3.13
N GLU A 121 44.54 12.93 -3.17
CA GLU A 121 45.43 14.07 -2.89
C GLU A 121 45.24 15.29 -3.79
N LEU A 122 44.72 15.12 -5.01
CA LEU A 122 44.52 16.21 -5.98
C LEU A 122 43.21 16.96 -5.78
N GLY A 123 42.23 16.36 -5.10
CA GLY A 123 40.97 17.03 -4.79
C GLY A 123 39.78 16.11 -4.57
N THR A 124 38.59 16.72 -4.60
CA THR A 124 37.29 16.08 -4.36
C THR A 124 36.45 16.11 -5.62
N SER A 125 35.79 15.00 -5.94
CA SER A 125 34.85 14.92 -7.07
C SER A 125 33.62 15.81 -6.85
N SER A 126 32.80 16.00 -7.89
CA SER A 126 31.45 16.52 -7.69
C SER A 126 30.56 15.51 -6.94
N VAL A 127 29.52 16.03 -6.26
CA VAL A 127 28.60 15.27 -5.41
C VAL A 127 27.67 14.39 -6.23
N ARG A 128 27.49 13.14 -5.79
CA ARG A 128 26.43 12.23 -6.23
C ARG A 128 25.38 12.08 -5.13
N GLU A 129 24.11 12.20 -5.48
CA GLU A 129 22.97 12.01 -4.58
C GLU A 129 22.21 10.72 -4.90
N TYR A 130 21.53 10.18 -3.88
CA TYR A 130 20.60 9.06 -4.03
C TYR A 130 19.23 9.61 -4.42
N PHE A 131 18.67 9.19 -5.55
CA PHE A 131 17.50 9.86 -6.16
C PHE A 131 16.13 9.33 -5.73
N ALA A 132 16.07 8.34 -4.82
CA ALA A 132 14.81 7.77 -4.36
C ALA A 132 14.53 8.12 -2.90
N ALA A 133 13.24 8.24 -2.55
CA ALA A 133 12.81 8.31 -1.17
C ALA A 133 12.79 6.91 -0.55
N ILE A 134 13.08 6.81 0.76
CA ILE A 134 12.99 5.56 1.52
C ILE A 134 11.87 5.70 2.54
N THR A 135 10.98 4.71 2.56
CA THR A 135 9.92 4.60 3.55
C THR A 135 10.34 3.62 4.63
N VAL A 136 10.36 4.08 5.88
CA VAL A 136 10.61 3.24 7.06
C VAL A 136 9.27 2.96 7.71
N SER A 137 9.02 1.72 8.12
CA SER A 137 7.83 1.38 8.88
C SER A 137 8.11 0.38 10.00
N VAL A 138 7.55 0.61 11.17
CA VAL A 138 7.67 -0.29 12.33
C VAL A 138 6.43 -1.18 12.38
N PRO A 139 6.53 -2.49 12.09
CA PRO A 139 5.43 -3.41 12.29
C PRO A 139 4.98 -3.36 13.75
N ILE A 140 3.69 -3.14 13.96
CA ILE A 140 3.08 -3.32 15.28
C ILE A 140 2.53 -4.74 15.36
N GLU A 141 2.31 -5.23 16.58
CA GLU A 141 1.56 -6.46 16.82
C GLU A 141 0.27 -6.13 17.56
N LEU A 142 -0.78 -6.87 17.23
CA LEU A 142 -2.01 -6.89 18.00
C LEU A 142 -2.43 -8.36 18.15
N PRO A 143 -2.31 -8.96 19.35
CA PRO A 143 -2.66 -10.36 19.56
C PRO A 143 -4.08 -10.66 19.10
N GLY A 144 -4.24 -11.76 18.37
CA GLY A 144 -5.54 -12.19 17.83
C GLY A 144 -5.93 -11.54 16.50
N TYR A 145 -5.21 -10.50 16.05
CA TYR A 145 -5.54 -9.79 14.80
C TYR A 145 -4.42 -9.82 13.78
N THR A 146 -4.81 -10.02 12.53
CA THR A 146 -4.03 -9.72 11.34
C THR A 146 -4.13 -8.22 11.06
N ILE A 147 -2.97 -7.60 10.87
CA ILE A 147 -2.86 -6.17 10.66
C ILE A 147 -1.90 -5.86 9.51
N LYS A 148 -2.21 -4.80 8.77
CA LYS A 148 -1.37 -4.30 7.69
C LYS A 148 -1.43 -2.78 7.64
N LYS A 149 -0.31 -2.16 7.27
CA LYS A 149 -0.24 -0.73 7.05
C LYS A 149 -0.69 -0.38 5.65
N TYR A 150 -1.62 0.57 5.54
CA TYR A 150 -2.02 1.18 4.29
C TYR A 150 -1.75 2.69 4.37
N GLY A 151 -0.81 3.15 3.55
CA GLY A 151 -0.30 4.52 3.63
C GLY A 151 0.30 4.78 5.01
N LYS A 152 -0.31 5.68 5.78
CA LYS A 152 0.18 6.06 7.11
C LYS A 152 -0.48 5.31 8.27
N ARG A 153 -1.53 4.51 8.02
CA ARG A 153 -2.34 3.93 9.10
C ARG A 153 -2.25 2.42 9.11
N TRP A 154 -2.23 1.84 10.31
CA TRP A 154 -2.39 0.41 10.50
C TRP A 154 -3.87 0.05 10.53
N TRP A 155 -4.22 -1.01 9.83
CA TRP A 155 -5.58 -1.52 9.72
C TRP A 155 -5.62 -2.95 10.18
N MET A 156 -6.72 -3.32 10.81
CA MET A 156 -7.11 -4.73 10.93
C MET A 156 -7.58 -5.23 9.56
N THR A 157 -6.91 -6.26 9.07
CA THR A 157 -7.22 -6.94 7.80
C THR A 157 -8.24 -8.05 7.97
N GLU A 158 -8.75 -8.24 9.19
CA GLU A 158 -9.96 -9.02 9.48
C GLU A 158 -11.05 -8.15 10.15
N ASP A 159 -12.28 -8.67 10.18
CA ASP A 159 -13.41 -8.03 10.85
C ASP A 159 -13.21 -8.06 12.38
N CYS A 160 -13.59 -6.99 13.07
CA CYS A 160 -13.46 -6.87 14.52
C CYS A 160 -14.20 -8.01 15.24
N HIS A 161 -13.56 -8.63 16.23
CA HIS A 161 -14.12 -9.75 16.99
C HIS A 161 -14.10 -9.53 18.52
N GLU A 162 -13.98 -8.28 18.96
CA GLU A 162 -14.10 -7.89 20.37
C GLU A 162 -15.45 -8.27 20.98
N ALA A 163 -15.40 -9.03 22.08
CA ALA A 163 -16.59 -9.46 22.81
C ALA A 163 -16.90 -8.59 24.04
N GLY A 164 -16.07 -7.57 24.33
CA GLY A 164 -16.18 -6.79 25.56
C GLY A 164 -15.85 -7.60 26.82
N GLU A 165 -15.80 -6.94 27.97
CA GLU A 165 -15.45 -7.59 29.25
C GLU A 165 -16.49 -8.62 29.70
N ASP A 166 -17.76 -8.41 29.33
CA ASP A 166 -18.87 -9.31 29.65
C ASP A 166 -19.07 -10.44 28.62
N GLY A 167 -18.30 -10.44 27.53
CA GLY A 167 -18.37 -11.42 26.45
C GLY A 167 -19.56 -11.23 25.49
N ASN A 168 -20.37 -10.19 25.67
CA ASN A 168 -21.64 -10.01 24.95
C ASN A 168 -21.64 -8.84 23.96
N LEU A 169 -20.52 -8.15 23.77
CA LEU A 169 -20.46 -7.04 22.81
C LEU A 169 -20.62 -7.57 21.39
N GLY A 170 -21.66 -7.11 20.69
CA GLY A 170 -22.01 -7.64 19.38
C GLY A 170 -22.34 -9.13 19.43
N VAL A 171 -22.63 -9.70 18.27
CA VAL A 171 -23.10 -11.08 18.10
C VAL A 171 -22.21 -11.86 17.14
N ALA A 172 -22.05 -13.14 17.41
CA ALA A 172 -21.29 -14.07 16.58
C ALA A 172 -22.21 -15.18 16.05
N PRO A 173 -23.08 -14.90 15.07
CA PRO A 173 -24.02 -15.88 14.55
C PRO A 173 -23.29 -17.05 13.87
N ASP A 174 -23.75 -18.28 14.10
CA ASP A 174 -23.27 -19.44 13.34
C ASP A 174 -23.80 -19.36 11.91
N LEU A 175 -22.92 -19.01 10.96
CA LEU A 175 -23.31 -18.86 9.56
C LEU A 175 -23.59 -20.21 8.89
N THR A 176 -23.12 -21.32 9.46
CA THR A 176 -23.31 -22.67 8.91
C THR A 176 -24.73 -23.18 9.12
N ALA A 177 -25.48 -22.56 10.03
CA ALA A 177 -26.89 -22.86 10.27
C ALA A 177 -27.82 -22.34 9.16
N PHE A 178 -27.34 -21.48 8.26
CA PHE A 178 -28.16 -20.91 7.19
C PHE A 178 -28.04 -21.72 5.88
N SER A 179 -29.11 -21.73 5.11
CA SER A 179 -29.12 -22.24 3.74
C SER A 179 -29.18 -21.08 2.76
N VAL A 180 -28.12 -20.89 1.97
CA VAL A 180 -28.03 -19.80 0.99
C VAL A 180 -27.86 -20.39 -0.42
N ALA A 181 -28.78 -20.05 -1.32
CA ALA A 181 -28.72 -20.53 -2.71
C ALA A 181 -27.40 -20.10 -3.38
N GLY A 182 -26.68 -21.07 -3.97
CA GLY A 182 -25.38 -20.85 -4.62
C GLY A 182 -24.17 -20.93 -3.69
N LEU A 183 -24.37 -21.17 -2.39
CA LEU A 183 -23.28 -21.46 -1.44
C LEU A 183 -23.39 -22.90 -0.94
N GLU A 184 -22.33 -23.67 -1.13
CA GLU A 184 -22.18 -24.97 -0.47
C GLU A 184 -21.77 -24.81 1.00
N ALA A 185 -21.95 -25.85 1.80
CA ALA A 185 -21.61 -25.84 3.23
C ALA A 185 -20.15 -25.46 3.50
N SER A 186 -19.22 -25.88 2.63
CA SER A 186 -17.80 -25.53 2.70
C SER A 186 -17.55 -24.02 2.56
N HIS A 187 -18.30 -23.34 1.71
CA HIS A 187 -18.22 -21.88 1.55
C HIS A 187 -18.82 -21.16 2.75
N LEU A 188 -19.95 -21.64 3.29
CA LEU A 188 -20.52 -21.10 4.51
C LEU A 188 -19.57 -21.25 5.70
N GLN A 189 -18.86 -22.38 5.80
CA GLN A 189 -17.84 -22.57 6.85
C GLN A 189 -16.70 -21.54 6.72
N ARG A 190 -16.17 -21.30 5.51
CA ARG A 190 -15.13 -20.28 5.29
C ARG A 190 -15.60 -18.89 5.68
N LEU A 191 -16.84 -18.52 5.36
CA LEU A 191 -17.44 -17.26 5.81
C LEU A 191 -17.60 -17.25 7.32
N ASN A 192 -18.05 -18.35 7.91
CA ASN A 192 -18.25 -18.49 9.34
C ASN A 192 -16.94 -18.25 10.13
N ASP A 193 -15.83 -18.74 9.59
CA ASP A 193 -14.51 -18.62 10.21
C ASP A 193 -13.92 -17.21 10.06
N ALA A 194 -14.32 -16.46 9.02
CA ALA A 194 -13.79 -15.12 8.71
C ALA A 194 -14.62 -13.93 9.23
N LYS A 195 -15.88 -14.16 9.65
CA LYS A 195 -16.90 -13.10 9.86
C LYS A 195 -16.64 -12.09 10.99
N GLY A 196 -15.68 -12.34 11.87
CA GLY A 196 -15.54 -11.60 13.13
C GLY A 196 -16.83 -11.63 13.96
N ARG A 197 -17.20 -10.48 14.54
CA ARG A 197 -18.51 -10.27 15.19
C ARG A 197 -19.28 -9.16 14.47
N TYR A 198 -20.59 -9.19 14.66
CA TYR A 198 -21.53 -8.21 14.11
C TYR A 198 -22.02 -7.32 15.23
N TYR A 199 -21.96 -6.01 15.03
CA TYR A 199 -22.34 -5.03 16.03
C TYR A 199 -23.50 -4.21 15.50
N THR A 200 -24.50 -3.93 16.33
CA THR A 200 -25.40 -2.80 16.04
C THR A 200 -24.57 -1.52 15.95
N TRP A 201 -25.09 -0.49 15.28
CA TRP A 201 -24.35 0.77 15.22
C TRP A 201 -24.11 1.36 16.61
N TYR A 202 -25.07 1.20 17.52
CA TYR A 202 -24.96 1.65 18.91
C TYR A 202 -23.81 0.95 19.64
N GLU A 203 -23.73 -0.38 19.55
CA GLU A 203 -22.61 -1.15 20.11
C GLU A 203 -21.29 -0.79 19.44
N ALA A 204 -21.28 -0.65 18.11
CA ALA A 204 -20.07 -0.33 17.35
C ALA A 204 -19.47 1.00 17.79
N MET A 205 -20.29 2.04 18.01
CA MET A 205 -19.80 3.37 18.40
C MET A 205 -19.56 3.51 19.91
N THR A 206 -20.29 2.80 20.76
CA THR A 206 -20.17 2.97 22.23
C THR A 206 -19.26 1.94 22.89
N GLY A 207 -19.09 0.76 22.30
CA GLY A 207 -18.45 -0.38 22.94
C GLY A 207 -19.28 -1.01 24.07
N ILE A 208 -20.54 -0.60 24.25
CA ILE A 208 -21.43 -1.11 25.30
C ILE A 208 -22.25 -2.28 24.74
N SER A 209 -22.14 -3.46 25.35
CA SER A 209 -22.90 -4.66 24.97
C SER A 209 -24.41 -4.41 25.02
N GLY A 210 -25.12 -4.70 23.91
CA GLY A 210 -26.57 -4.52 23.82
C GLY A 210 -27.05 -3.06 23.91
N CYS A 211 -26.19 -2.08 23.59
CA CYS A 211 -26.51 -0.65 23.69
C CYS A 211 -27.82 -0.29 22.98
N THR A 212 -28.74 0.34 23.70
CA THR A 212 -30.02 0.83 23.16
C THR A 212 -29.89 2.25 22.59
N PRO A 213 -30.83 2.70 21.74
CA PRO A 213 -30.84 4.09 21.26
C PRO A 213 -30.80 5.13 22.38
N GLU A 214 -31.46 4.85 23.51
CA GLU A 214 -31.54 5.76 24.67
C GLU A 214 -30.23 5.83 25.46
N GLN A 215 -29.41 4.77 25.39
CA GLN A 215 -28.10 4.71 26.03
C GLN A 215 -27.00 5.35 25.17
N CYS A 216 -27.22 5.43 23.85
CA CYS A 216 -26.24 5.96 22.92
C CYS A 216 -26.30 7.49 22.84
N PRO A 217 -25.22 8.22 23.20
CA PRO A 217 -25.20 9.68 23.11
C PRO A 217 -25.09 10.19 21.67
N TYR A 218 -24.61 9.36 20.74
CA TYR A 218 -24.31 9.74 19.36
C TYR A 218 -25.58 9.82 18.50
N VAL A 219 -26.19 10.99 18.51
CA VAL A 219 -27.34 11.39 17.67
C VAL A 219 -26.92 12.42 16.62
N PRO A 220 -27.71 12.66 15.55
CA PRO A 220 -27.39 13.70 14.57
C PRO A 220 -27.15 15.06 15.22
N GLY A 221 -26.03 15.70 14.88
CA GLY A 221 -25.61 16.98 15.43
C GLY A 221 -24.97 16.92 16.83
N TYR A 222 -24.75 15.73 17.40
CA TYR A 222 -24.00 15.56 18.65
C TYR A 222 -22.65 16.25 18.57
N GLU A 223 -22.27 16.97 19.63
CA GLU A 223 -20.99 17.64 19.80
C GLU A 223 -20.26 17.05 21.01
N GLY A 224 -18.96 16.83 20.86
CA GLY A 224 -18.16 16.23 21.93
C GLY A 224 -16.67 16.29 21.66
N THR A 225 -15.93 15.51 22.43
CA THR A 225 -14.48 15.29 22.26
C THR A 225 -14.26 13.84 21.92
N ASP A 226 -13.52 13.58 20.84
CA ASP A 226 -13.23 12.24 20.38
C ASP A 226 -12.12 11.58 21.22
N ASP A 227 -11.82 10.30 21.00
CA ASP A 227 -10.81 9.56 21.77
C ASP A 227 -9.37 10.01 21.48
N ALA A 228 -9.17 10.87 20.49
CA ALA A 228 -7.90 11.54 20.23
C ALA A 228 -7.80 12.93 20.89
N GLY A 229 -8.86 13.39 21.57
CA GLY A 229 -8.92 14.67 22.27
C GLY A 229 -9.35 15.84 21.39
N ASN A 230 -9.84 15.59 20.17
CA ASN A 230 -10.28 16.63 19.25
C ASN A 230 -11.77 16.92 19.44
N PRO A 231 -12.19 18.20 19.40
CA PRO A 231 -13.61 18.52 19.33
C PRO A 231 -14.19 18.05 18.00
N PHE A 232 -15.42 17.54 18.02
CA PHE A 232 -16.10 17.09 16.82
C PHE A 232 -17.60 17.32 16.86
N ARG A 233 -18.23 17.19 15.68
CA ARG A 233 -19.68 17.26 15.52
C ARG A 233 -20.19 16.24 14.49
N LEU A 234 -21.18 15.44 14.85
CA LEU A 234 -21.78 14.46 13.93
C LEU A 234 -22.80 15.10 12.98
N ASP A 235 -22.35 15.98 12.08
CA ASP A 235 -23.19 16.78 11.18
C ASP A 235 -23.04 16.43 9.68
N GLY A 236 -22.30 15.39 9.33
CA GLY A 236 -22.07 14.99 7.94
C GLY A 236 -21.10 15.88 7.17
N THR A 237 -20.35 16.76 7.85
CA THR A 237 -19.35 17.64 7.24
C THR A 237 -17.93 17.10 7.40
N GLU A 238 -17.01 17.58 6.56
CA GLU A 238 -15.60 17.19 6.62
C GLU A 238 -14.91 17.71 7.89
N GLU A 239 -15.25 18.93 8.31
CA GLU A 239 -14.70 19.55 9.53
C GLU A 239 -15.28 18.91 10.81
N GLY A 240 -16.53 18.45 10.76
CA GLY A 240 -17.24 17.91 11.92
C GLY A 240 -17.06 16.40 12.12
N GLU A 241 -17.33 15.59 11.09
CA GLU A 241 -17.58 14.14 11.27
C GLU A 241 -16.53 13.24 10.60
N PHE A 242 -15.92 13.66 9.49
CA PHE A 242 -15.14 12.74 8.64
C PHE A 242 -13.89 12.18 9.31
N GLY A 243 -13.31 12.93 10.25
CA GLY A 243 -12.08 12.57 10.96
C GLY A 243 -12.28 12.15 12.41
N VAL A 244 -13.51 11.95 12.84
CA VAL A 244 -13.84 11.59 14.23
C VAL A 244 -13.18 10.27 14.60
N GLN A 245 -12.57 10.22 15.78
CA GLN A 245 -11.99 8.99 16.31
C GLN A 245 -12.78 8.49 17.51
N ILE A 246 -13.64 7.51 17.27
CA ILE A 246 -14.38 6.81 18.31
C ILE A 246 -13.87 5.38 18.39
N ARG A 247 -13.30 5.01 19.53
CA ARG A 247 -12.86 3.64 19.85
C ARG A 247 -13.98 2.67 19.63
N GLY A 248 -15.12 2.92 20.28
CA GLY A 248 -16.30 2.08 20.21
C GLY A 248 -15.98 0.63 20.54
N CYS A 249 -16.36 -0.30 19.67
CA CYS A 249 -16.10 -1.73 19.84
C CYS A 249 -14.64 -2.15 19.59
N CYS A 250 -13.76 -1.27 19.13
CA CYS A 250 -12.39 -1.64 18.79
C CYS A 250 -11.49 -1.83 20.03
N PRO A 251 -10.39 -2.60 19.90
CA PRO A 251 -9.38 -2.72 20.95
C PRO A 251 -8.80 -1.38 21.40
N GLU A 252 -8.23 -1.35 22.60
CA GLU A 252 -7.57 -0.15 23.11
C GLU A 252 -6.46 0.33 22.16
N GLY A 253 -6.45 1.64 21.88
CA GLY A 253 -5.51 2.24 20.94
C GLY A 253 -5.91 2.05 19.46
N TRP A 254 -7.13 1.58 19.18
CA TRP A 254 -7.73 1.50 17.86
C TRP A 254 -9.12 2.15 17.86
N HIS A 255 -9.60 2.57 16.70
CA HIS A 255 -10.91 3.19 16.56
C HIS A 255 -11.68 2.64 15.36
N VAL A 256 -13.00 2.76 15.40
CA VAL A 256 -13.87 2.40 14.28
C VAL A 256 -13.49 3.28 13.08
N ALA A 257 -13.18 2.68 11.94
CA ALA A 257 -12.77 3.43 10.76
C ALA A 257 -13.74 4.58 10.46
N ASN A 258 -13.22 5.80 10.27
CA ASN A 258 -14.00 6.95 9.84
C ASN A 258 -13.86 7.18 8.32
N ALA A 259 -14.50 8.22 7.82
CA ALA A 259 -14.50 8.53 6.38
C ALA A 259 -13.10 8.91 5.86
N ASN A 260 -12.32 9.65 6.64
CA ASN A 260 -10.93 10.00 6.31
C ASN A 260 -10.06 8.74 6.23
N ASP A 261 -10.22 7.81 7.16
CA ASP A 261 -9.45 6.57 7.18
C ASP A 261 -9.68 5.78 5.90
N TRP A 262 -10.95 5.48 5.59
CA TRP A 262 -11.31 4.77 4.37
C TRP A 262 -10.80 5.49 3.12
N TRP A 263 -10.99 6.80 3.03
CA TRP A 263 -10.50 7.60 1.90
C TRP A 263 -8.99 7.48 1.72
N ASP A 264 -8.21 7.67 2.79
CA ASP A 264 -6.75 7.64 2.73
C ASP A 264 -6.23 6.23 2.42
N MET A 265 -6.87 5.18 2.95
CA MET A 265 -6.54 3.79 2.62
C MET A 265 -6.77 3.50 1.12
N LEU A 266 -7.91 3.94 0.57
CA LEU A 266 -8.19 3.80 -0.86
C LEU A 266 -7.13 4.53 -1.71
N MET A 267 -6.74 5.74 -1.32
CA MET A 267 -5.68 6.50 -2.02
C MET A 267 -4.32 5.81 -1.93
N ALA A 268 -3.98 5.26 -0.76
CA ALA A 268 -2.73 4.53 -0.56
C ALA A 268 -2.65 3.28 -1.45
N ILE A 269 -3.70 2.46 -1.46
CA ILE A 269 -3.77 1.26 -2.31
C ILE A 269 -3.68 1.65 -3.78
N LYS A 270 -4.39 2.69 -4.22
CA LYS A 270 -4.29 3.15 -5.61
C LYS A 270 -2.87 3.56 -5.97
N SER A 271 -2.19 4.31 -5.09
CA SER A 271 -0.81 4.73 -5.31
C SER A 271 0.16 3.56 -5.33
N GLU A 272 0.02 2.61 -4.40
CA GLU A 272 0.95 1.48 -4.23
C GLU A 272 0.84 0.48 -5.39
N PHE A 273 -0.38 0.17 -5.82
CA PHE A 273 -0.65 -0.81 -6.87
C PHE A 273 -0.84 -0.17 -8.26
N ALA A 274 -0.54 1.12 -8.38
CA ALA A 274 -0.72 1.90 -9.61
C ALA A 274 -2.10 1.71 -10.25
N ILE A 275 -3.15 1.71 -9.43
CA ILE A 275 -4.51 1.45 -9.89
C ILE A 275 -5.02 2.66 -10.70
N PRO A 276 -5.28 2.48 -11.99
CA PRO A 276 -5.58 3.57 -12.89
C PRO A 276 -6.95 4.23 -12.72
N ASP A 277 -7.10 5.42 -13.33
CA ASP A 277 -8.36 6.19 -13.35
C ASP A 277 -9.17 6.05 -14.66
N ASP A 278 -8.57 5.51 -15.72
CA ASP A 278 -9.28 5.13 -16.94
C ASP A 278 -9.24 3.60 -17.09
N PHE A 279 -10.28 3.05 -17.68
CA PHE A 279 -10.67 1.65 -17.65
C PHE A 279 -10.38 0.94 -18.99
N THR A 280 -10.00 1.69 -20.03
CA THR A 280 -9.89 1.20 -21.42
C THR A 280 -8.49 0.70 -21.86
N LEU A 281 -7.42 0.99 -21.12
CA LEU A 281 -6.02 0.87 -21.55
C LEU A 281 -5.05 0.62 -20.38
N GLY A 282 -5.34 -0.31 -19.46
CA GLY A 282 -4.33 -1.02 -18.65
C GLY A 282 -3.06 -0.27 -18.13
N GLY A 283 -3.14 1.02 -17.78
CA GLY A 283 -2.01 1.80 -17.26
C GLY A 283 -2.34 3.29 -17.22
N TYR A 284 -2.47 3.88 -16.03
CA TYR A 284 -2.88 5.29 -15.92
C TYR A 284 -2.37 6.03 -14.69
N THR A 285 -2.12 7.32 -14.89
CA THR A 285 -1.83 8.34 -13.87
C THR A 285 -2.96 9.36 -13.76
N PHE A 286 -3.08 9.96 -12.57
CA PHE A 286 -4.19 10.77 -12.07
C PHE A 286 -4.32 12.16 -12.72
N SER A 287 -5.31 12.32 -13.62
CA SER A 287 -5.97 13.60 -13.90
C SER A 287 -7.28 13.40 -14.68
N GLY A 288 -8.32 12.97 -13.97
CA GLY A 288 -9.72 13.15 -14.38
C GLY A 288 -10.45 11.87 -14.78
N GLY A 289 -11.69 11.75 -14.31
CA GLY A 289 -12.48 10.52 -14.32
C GLY A 289 -12.64 9.90 -15.71
N HIS A 290 -13.20 8.69 -15.72
CA HIS A 290 -13.47 7.85 -16.90
C HIS A 290 -14.01 8.60 -18.13
N ASP A 291 -14.74 9.71 -17.97
CA ASP A 291 -15.27 10.51 -19.08
C ASP A 291 -14.35 11.66 -19.53
N LYS A 292 -13.07 11.63 -19.15
CA LYS A 292 -12.07 12.69 -19.37
C LYS A 292 -12.46 14.03 -18.74
N LYS A 293 -13.26 13.96 -17.68
CA LYS A 293 -13.74 15.12 -16.91
C LYS A 293 -13.18 15.11 -15.50
N PRO A 294 -12.12 15.89 -15.23
CA PRO A 294 -11.57 16.06 -13.89
C PRO A 294 -12.60 16.44 -12.83
N GLU A 295 -13.67 17.13 -13.21
CA GLU A 295 -14.78 17.50 -12.33
C GLU A 295 -15.56 16.30 -11.76
N ASN A 296 -15.46 15.12 -12.38
CA ASN A 296 -16.14 13.91 -11.93
C ASN A 296 -15.27 13.02 -11.04
N ALA A 297 -14.02 13.43 -10.75
CA ALA A 297 -13.17 12.72 -9.80
C ALA A 297 -13.87 12.62 -8.45
N ALA A 298 -13.77 11.45 -7.81
CA ALA A 298 -14.30 11.32 -6.47
C ALA A 298 -13.59 12.34 -5.56
N THR A 299 -14.39 13.02 -4.74
CA THR A 299 -13.90 13.78 -3.59
C THR A 299 -14.24 13.01 -2.33
N LYS A 300 -13.50 13.29 -1.25
CA LYS A 300 -13.82 12.76 0.06
C LYS A 300 -15.28 13.03 0.48
N ALA A 301 -15.79 14.22 0.21
CA ALA A 301 -17.18 14.58 0.46
C ALA A 301 -18.18 13.73 -0.36
N SER A 302 -17.90 13.49 -1.65
CA SER A 302 -18.73 12.60 -2.47
C SER A 302 -18.64 11.13 -2.01
N PHE A 303 -17.46 10.69 -1.55
CA PHE A 303 -17.25 9.37 -0.99
C PHE A 303 -18.04 9.17 0.30
N TYR A 304 -17.99 10.11 1.23
CA TYR A 304 -18.77 10.04 2.46
C TYR A 304 -20.28 9.93 2.19
N LYS A 305 -20.78 10.65 1.17
CA LYS A 305 -22.21 10.72 0.86
C LYS A 305 -22.73 9.51 0.08
N SER A 306 -21.99 9.07 -0.94
CA SER A 306 -22.45 8.07 -1.92
C SER A 306 -21.44 6.94 -2.20
N GLY A 307 -20.27 6.97 -1.56
CA GLY A 307 -19.17 6.08 -1.85
C GLY A 307 -18.46 6.42 -3.17
N CYS A 308 -17.84 5.43 -3.80
CA CYS A 308 -17.18 5.57 -5.08
C CYS A 308 -17.59 4.49 -6.08
N THR A 309 -17.37 4.79 -7.35
CA THR A 309 -17.72 3.94 -8.48
C THR A 309 -16.48 3.56 -9.26
N VAL A 310 -16.60 2.54 -10.11
CA VAL A 310 -15.54 2.21 -11.08
C VAL A 310 -15.16 3.41 -11.97
N LYS A 311 -16.12 4.32 -12.25
CA LYS A 311 -15.94 5.46 -13.15
C LYS A 311 -15.12 6.60 -12.56
N ASN A 312 -15.14 6.77 -11.25
CA ASN A 312 -14.49 7.90 -10.59
C ASN A 312 -13.31 7.52 -9.68
N MET A 313 -13.13 6.22 -9.41
CA MET A 313 -12.06 5.71 -8.53
C MET A 313 -11.33 4.49 -9.11
N GLY A 314 -11.67 4.07 -10.33
CA GLY A 314 -11.16 2.85 -10.94
C GLY A 314 -11.66 1.58 -10.24
N ASN A 315 -10.98 0.46 -10.45
CA ASN A 315 -11.41 -0.86 -9.95
C ASN A 315 -11.02 -1.15 -8.49
N VAL A 316 -10.84 -0.14 -7.64
CA VAL A 316 -10.34 -0.31 -6.25
C VAL A 316 -11.15 -1.32 -5.42
N GLY A 317 -12.46 -1.45 -5.65
CA GLY A 317 -13.28 -2.49 -5.00
C GLY A 317 -12.86 -3.93 -5.37
N ALA A 318 -12.37 -4.18 -6.59
CA ALA A 318 -11.82 -5.48 -6.96
C ALA A 318 -10.56 -5.81 -6.14
N TRP A 319 -9.72 -4.81 -5.88
CA TRP A 319 -8.50 -4.93 -5.10
C TRP A 319 -8.76 -5.16 -3.60
N LEU A 320 -9.75 -4.46 -3.02
CA LEU A 320 -10.12 -4.63 -1.61
C LEU A 320 -10.66 -6.02 -1.25
N ARG A 321 -11.18 -6.76 -2.23
CA ARG A 321 -11.59 -8.17 -2.03
C ARG A 321 -10.40 -9.08 -1.72
N GLY A 322 -9.15 -8.63 -1.92
CA GLY A 322 -7.97 -9.30 -1.36
C GLY A 322 -7.73 -10.72 -1.89
N GLY A 323 -8.12 -11.00 -3.15
CA GLY A 323 -8.02 -12.34 -3.72
C GLY A 323 -9.14 -13.30 -3.34
N ASN A 324 -10.13 -12.86 -2.54
CA ASN A 324 -11.38 -13.58 -2.35
C ASN A 324 -12.15 -13.55 -3.68
N GLY A 325 -11.91 -14.53 -4.56
CA GLY A 325 -12.50 -14.61 -5.90
C GLY A 325 -13.97 -15.06 -5.92
N ARG A 326 -14.48 -15.41 -7.11
CA ARG A 326 -15.79 -16.04 -7.26
C ARG A 326 -15.75 -17.49 -6.83
N ILE A 327 -16.89 -18.03 -6.40
CA ILE A 327 -17.02 -19.46 -6.06
C ILE A 327 -16.55 -20.37 -7.20
N VAL A 328 -16.92 -20.07 -8.44
CA VAL A 328 -16.55 -20.87 -9.62
C VAL A 328 -15.04 -20.91 -9.89
N ASP A 329 -14.28 -19.95 -9.35
CA ASP A 329 -12.82 -19.91 -9.43
C ASP A 329 -12.14 -20.32 -8.10
N GLY A 330 -12.89 -20.96 -7.18
CA GLY A 330 -12.39 -21.39 -5.86
C GLY A 330 -12.44 -20.35 -4.74
N GLY A 331 -13.00 -19.16 -5.02
CA GLY A 331 -13.19 -18.08 -4.06
C GLY A 331 -14.44 -18.23 -3.18
N ILE A 332 -15.04 -17.09 -2.80
CA ILE A 332 -16.13 -17.04 -1.81
C ILE A 332 -17.31 -16.13 -2.20
N TRP A 333 -17.14 -15.30 -3.23
CA TRP A 333 -18.20 -14.41 -3.68
C TRP A 333 -19.21 -15.20 -4.51
N ASN A 334 -20.42 -15.30 -3.97
CA ASN A 334 -21.57 -15.93 -4.59
C ASN A 334 -22.16 -15.02 -5.67
N GLN A 335 -21.57 -15.10 -6.86
CA GLN A 335 -21.97 -14.32 -8.02
C GLN A 335 -22.30 -15.24 -9.20
N ALA A 336 -23.46 -14.99 -9.81
CA ALA A 336 -23.93 -15.74 -10.99
C ALA A 336 -23.41 -15.18 -12.33
N ASN A 337 -23.11 -13.87 -12.41
CA ASN A 337 -22.72 -13.21 -13.66
C ASN A 337 -21.20 -13.17 -13.82
N LEU A 338 -20.69 -13.75 -14.91
CA LEU A 338 -19.26 -13.81 -15.22
C LEU A 338 -18.69 -12.50 -15.76
N THR A 339 -19.53 -11.60 -16.25
CA THR A 339 -19.12 -10.38 -16.96
C THR A 339 -19.96 -9.21 -16.47
N LEU A 340 -19.31 -8.17 -15.93
CA LEU A 340 -19.88 -6.83 -15.91
C LEU A 340 -19.45 -6.15 -17.19
N SER A 341 -20.35 -5.41 -17.83
CA SER A 341 -20.02 -4.59 -18.98
C SER A 341 -20.36 -3.14 -18.71
N ASP A 342 -19.48 -2.22 -19.08
CA ASP A 342 -19.76 -0.79 -19.11
C ASP A 342 -19.47 -0.25 -20.50
N ALA A 343 -20.44 0.45 -21.09
CA ALA A 343 -20.42 0.88 -22.48
C ALA A 343 -20.10 -0.23 -23.52
N GLY A 344 -20.36 -1.51 -23.18
CA GLY A 344 -20.09 -2.67 -24.04
C GLY A 344 -18.74 -3.34 -23.81
N GLU A 345 -17.87 -2.76 -22.97
CA GLU A 345 -16.56 -3.31 -22.62
C GLU A 345 -16.65 -4.18 -21.36
N ALA A 346 -15.95 -5.31 -21.34
CA ALA A 346 -15.93 -6.20 -20.18
C ALA A 346 -15.07 -5.62 -19.04
N LEU A 347 -15.60 -5.62 -17.82
CA LEU A 347 -14.90 -5.18 -16.61
C LEU A 347 -14.42 -6.38 -15.79
N LEU A 348 -13.15 -6.34 -15.38
CA LEU A 348 -12.55 -7.30 -14.46
C LEU A 348 -12.99 -7.01 -13.02
N GLN A 349 -13.89 -7.86 -12.53
CA GLN A 349 -14.46 -7.75 -11.18
C GLN A 349 -13.53 -8.30 -10.10
N PHE A 350 -12.66 -9.20 -10.48
CA PHE A 350 -11.59 -9.77 -9.66
C PHE A 350 -10.31 -9.63 -10.47
N VAL A 351 -9.24 -9.23 -9.81
CA VAL A 351 -7.97 -8.90 -10.46
C VAL A 351 -6.86 -9.73 -9.86
N ASP A 352 -5.98 -10.23 -10.71
CA ASP A 352 -4.79 -10.96 -10.29
C ASP A 352 -3.87 -10.03 -9.47
N GLY A 353 -3.28 -10.56 -8.40
CA GLY A 353 -2.44 -9.78 -7.50
C GLY A 353 -3.22 -9.04 -6.40
N ALA A 354 -4.56 -9.06 -6.40
CA ALA A 354 -5.36 -8.44 -5.33
C ALA A 354 -5.04 -9.00 -3.93
N GLU A 355 -4.62 -10.25 -3.83
CA GLU A 355 -4.16 -10.89 -2.60
C GLU A 355 -2.98 -10.15 -1.94
N SER A 356 -2.14 -9.47 -2.74
CA SER A 356 -1.01 -8.68 -2.22
C SER A 356 -1.46 -7.42 -1.47
N VAL A 357 -2.68 -6.92 -1.73
CA VAL A 357 -3.30 -5.86 -0.92
C VAL A 357 -3.52 -6.35 0.49
N GLY A 358 -3.90 -7.61 0.68
CA GLY A 358 -4.02 -8.24 1.99
C GLY A 358 -5.15 -7.70 2.87
N PHE A 359 -6.10 -6.91 2.32
CA PHE A 359 -7.19 -6.34 3.13
C PHE A 359 -8.32 -7.34 3.41
N GLY A 360 -8.60 -8.23 2.45
CA GLY A 360 -9.49 -9.36 2.64
C GLY A 360 -10.92 -8.96 3.04
N TRP A 361 -11.61 -8.18 2.21
CA TRP A 361 -13.04 -7.91 2.42
C TRP A 361 -13.87 -9.18 2.16
N TRP A 362 -14.70 -9.59 3.13
CA TRP A 362 -15.54 -10.79 3.05
C TRP A 362 -17.04 -10.47 2.81
N PRO A 363 -17.78 -11.30 2.06
CA PRO A 363 -19.20 -11.10 1.79
C PRO A 363 -20.11 -11.65 2.90
N VAL A 364 -19.94 -11.17 4.13
CA VAL A 364 -20.57 -11.74 5.33
C VAL A 364 -21.97 -11.17 5.63
N GLY A 365 -22.49 -10.28 4.78
CA GLY A 365 -23.84 -9.74 4.89
C GLY A 365 -24.05 -8.89 6.15
N TYR A 366 -25.29 -8.89 6.66
CA TYR A 366 -25.67 -8.26 7.92
C TYR A 366 -26.79 -9.08 8.58
N GLN A 367 -26.91 -8.95 9.90
CA GLN A 367 -27.99 -9.56 10.66
C GLN A 367 -29.04 -8.52 11.03
N LYS A 368 -30.31 -8.83 10.80
CA LYS A 368 -31.43 -7.98 11.23
C LYS A 368 -31.59 -8.05 12.74
N ASN A 369 -32.29 -7.07 13.31
CA ASN A 369 -32.62 -7.05 14.75
C ASN A 369 -33.43 -8.27 15.21
N THR A 370 -34.09 -8.99 14.29
CA THR A 370 -34.79 -10.26 14.56
C THR A 370 -33.86 -11.48 14.63
N GLY A 371 -32.55 -11.30 14.40
CA GLY A 371 -31.57 -12.38 14.29
C GLY A 371 -31.51 -13.02 12.89
N ALA A 372 -32.40 -12.66 11.98
CA ALA A 372 -32.42 -13.20 10.62
C ALA A 372 -31.36 -12.55 9.72
N PHE A 373 -30.77 -13.32 8.81
CA PHE A 373 -29.99 -12.81 7.69
C PHE A 373 -30.87 -12.58 6.48
N ASP A 374 -30.60 -11.54 5.72
CA ASP A 374 -31.17 -11.42 4.38
C ASP A 374 -30.47 -12.42 3.45
N SER A 375 -31.22 -13.38 2.89
CA SER A 375 -30.72 -14.34 1.88
C SER A 375 -30.18 -13.67 0.61
N GLY A 376 -30.50 -12.40 0.37
CA GLY A 376 -29.89 -11.57 -0.66
C GLY A 376 -28.49 -11.05 -0.30
N SER A 377 -28.09 -11.10 0.98
CA SER A 377 -26.90 -10.45 1.52
C SER A 377 -25.70 -11.40 1.69
N LEU A 378 -25.88 -12.52 2.39
CA LEU A 378 -24.79 -13.46 2.74
C LEU A 378 -24.19 -14.12 1.50
N GLY A 379 -22.85 -14.09 1.38
CA GLY A 379 -22.11 -14.53 0.20
C GLY A 379 -22.08 -13.54 -0.95
N LYS A 380 -22.91 -12.49 -0.93
CA LYS A 380 -23.09 -11.54 -2.04
C LYS A 380 -22.59 -10.14 -1.72
N TRP A 381 -22.68 -9.71 -0.46
CA TRP A 381 -22.36 -8.34 -0.05
C TRP A 381 -21.54 -8.34 1.24
N GLY A 382 -20.48 -7.55 1.25
CA GLY A 382 -19.74 -7.23 2.46
C GLY A 382 -20.18 -5.86 2.96
N HIS A 383 -20.75 -5.79 4.15
CA HIS A 383 -21.16 -4.53 4.79
C HIS A 383 -20.23 -4.24 5.95
N LEU A 384 -19.82 -2.99 6.07
CA LEU A 384 -19.01 -2.50 7.18
C LEU A 384 -19.61 -1.20 7.72
N TRP A 385 -19.66 -1.09 9.05
CA TRP A 385 -19.89 0.21 9.68
C TRP A 385 -18.68 1.13 9.50
N PHE A 386 -18.96 2.42 9.41
CA PHE A 386 -17.98 3.48 9.64
C PHE A 386 -18.65 4.62 10.41
N ILE A 387 -17.86 5.53 10.97
CA ILE A 387 -18.38 6.67 11.73
C ILE A 387 -19.12 7.62 10.79
N GLY A 388 -20.45 7.60 10.84
CA GLY A 388 -21.33 8.42 10.00
C GLY A 388 -22.81 8.07 10.12
N GLN A 389 -23.68 9.08 10.03
CA GLN A 389 -25.14 8.89 10.06
C GLN A 389 -25.90 9.77 9.07
N THR A 390 -27.13 9.36 8.74
CA THR A 390 -28.02 10.11 7.83
C THR A 390 -29.28 10.60 8.54
N SER A 391 -29.68 9.92 9.60
CA SER A 391 -30.79 10.30 10.48
C SER A 391 -30.59 9.70 11.87
N GLU A 392 -31.57 9.92 12.76
CA GLU A 392 -31.56 9.33 14.10
C GLU A 392 -31.53 7.79 14.07
N THR A 393 -32.13 7.17 13.06
CA THR A 393 -32.33 5.71 12.97
C THR A 393 -31.50 5.03 11.89
N VAL A 394 -30.84 5.80 11.02
CA VAL A 394 -30.06 5.27 9.89
C VAL A 394 -28.63 5.76 9.97
N ALA A 395 -27.71 4.80 9.98
CA ALA A 395 -26.28 5.03 9.92
C ALA A 395 -25.73 4.74 8.53
N ARG A 396 -24.49 5.14 8.28
CA ARG A 396 -23.80 4.86 7.01
C ARG A 396 -23.06 3.53 7.11
N THR A 397 -23.36 2.63 6.19
CA THR A 397 -22.54 1.43 5.94
C THR A 397 -21.77 1.61 4.65
N LEU A 398 -20.51 1.18 4.64
CA LEU A 398 -19.74 0.97 3.43
C LEU A 398 -20.02 -0.45 2.90
N VAL A 399 -20.35 -0.55 1.62
CA VAL A 399 -20.83 -1.80 1.03
C VAL A 399 -20.07 -2.10 -0.25
N ILE A 400 -19.59 -3.34 -0.35
CA ILE A 400 -19.10 -3.91 -1.61
C ILE A 400 -19.93 -5.13 -2.00
N SER A 401 -20.17 -5.27 -3.30
CA SER A 401 -20.97 -6.36 -3.88
C SER A 401 -20.10 -7.31 -4.69
N GLY A 402 -20.49 -8.57 -4.76
CA GLY A 402 -19.98 -9.48 -5.77
C GLY A 402 -20.29 -9.00 -7.19
N THR A 403 -21.42 -8.31 -7.40
CA THR A 403 -21.92 -7.90 -8.72
C THR A 403 -21.62 -6.45 -9.09
N SER A 404 -20.79 -5.74 -8.32
CA SER A 404 -20.44 -4.36 -8.60
C SER A 404 -19.01 -4.07 -8.18
N MET A 405 -18.36 -3.16 -8.88
CA MET A 405 -17.04 -2.62 -8.50
C MET A 405 -17.16 -1.34 -7.67
N ASN A 406 -18.40 -0.91 -7.40
CA ASN A 406 -18.67 0.26 -6.60
C ASN A 406 -18.53 -0.08 -5.12
N LEU A 407 -17.98 0.87 -4.40
CA LEU A 407 -17.95 0.89 -2.95
C LEU A 407 -18.99 1.90 -2.52
N VAL A 408 -20.16 1.43 -2.05
CA VAL A 408 -21.32 2.30 -1.87
C VAL A 408 -21.50 2.61 -0.40
N THR A 409 -21.70 3.88 -0.07
CA THR A 409 -22.24 4.24 1.25
C THR A 409 -23.76 4.16 1.19
N LYS A 410 -24.36 3.13 1.78
CA LYS A 410 -25.83 3.01 1.83
C LYS A 410 -26.41 3.95 2.90
N ALA A 411 -27.54 4.56 2.55
CA ALA A 411 -28.27 5.55 3.36
C ALA A 411 -29.77 5.22 3.53
N ASN A 412 -30.22 4.04 3.09
CA ASN A 412 -31.62 3.61 3.10
C ASN A 412 -31.82 2.29 3.90
N THR A 413 -33.08 1.82 3.94
CA THR A 413 -33.69 0.81 4.86
C THR A 413 -32.93 -0.50 5.13
N ASP A 414 -31.87 -0.82 4.41
CA ASP A 414 -31.08 -2.04 4.61
C ASP A 414 -30.11 -1.95 5.79
N ALA A 415 -29.83 -0.75 6.31
CA ALA A 415 -28.84 -0.51 7.38
C ALA A 415 -29.37 0.42 8.48
N THR A 416 -30.48 0.04 9.12
CA THR A 416 -30.91 0.71 10.36
C THR A 416 -29.84 0.53 11.43
N LYS A 417 -29.72 1.48 12.36
CA LYS A 417 -28.75 1.40 13.47
C LYS A 417 -28.90 0.15 14.34
N THR A 418 -30.05 -0.52 14.25
CA THR A 418 -30.40 -1.76 14.96
C THR A 418 -30.02 -3.05 14.22
N HIS A 419 -29.59 -2.98 12.96
CA HIS A 419 -28.99 -4.13 12.28
C HIS A 419 -27.55 -4.33 12.77
N ALA A 420 -27.13 -5.58 12.89
CA ALA A 420 -25.76 -5.91 13.26
C ALA A 420 -24.90 -6.14 12.01
N VAL A 421 -23.77 -5.43 11.93
CA VAL A 421 -22.84 -5.40 10.79
C VAL A 421 -21.41 -5.50 11.31
N ALA A 422 -20.49 -6.03 10.49
CA ALA A 422 -19.07 -6.07 10.81
C ALA A 422 -18.44 -4.66 10.87
N VAL A 423 -17.30 -4.56 11.53
CA VAL A 423 -16.54 -3.32 11.75
C VAL A 423 -15.07 -3.57 11.38
N ARG A 424 -14.42 -2.57 10.78
CA ARG A 424 -12.96 -2.53 10.65
C ARG A 424 -12.39 -1.45 11.54
N CYS A 425 -11.33 -1.81 12.25
CA CYS A 425 -10.65 -0.93 13.18
C CYS A 425 -9.33 -0.46 12.59
N VAL A 426 -9.02 0.80 12.88
CA VAL A 426 -7.85 1.51 12.40
C VAL A 426 -7.08 2.02 13.58
N LYS A 427 -5.75 2.03 13.48
CA LYS A 427 -4.89 2.69 14.45
C LYS A 427 -4.44 4.01 13.87
N ASN A 428 -4.77 5.08 14.58
CA ASN A 428 -4.30 6.41 14.24
C ASN A 428 -3.77 7.12 15.49
N TYR A 429 -2.56 6.76 15.92
CA TYR A 429 -1.85 7.56 16.92
C TYR A 429 -0.44 7.89 16.45
N THR A 430 -0.26 9.14 16.05
CA THR A 430 0.88 9.93 16.53
C THR A 430 0.31 10.89 17.57
N LYS A 431 0.71 10.75 18.83
CA LYS A 431 0.63 11.86 19.78
C LYS A 431 1.76 12.83 19.51
#